data_AF-A0A2V8BJU0-F1
#
_entry.id   AF-A0A2V8BJU0-F1
#
_cell.length_a   1.000
_cell.length_b   1.000
_cell.length_c   1.000
_cell.angle_alpha   90.00
_cell.angle_beta   90.00
_cell.angle_gamma   90.00
#
_symmetry.space_group_name_H-M   'P 1'
#
loop_
_entity.id
_entity.type
_entity.pdbx_description
1 polymer ?
#
loop_
_entity_poly.entity_id
_entity_poly.type
_entity_poly.pdbx_seq_one_letter_code
_entity_poly.pdbx_strand_id
1 'polypeptide(L)'
;MRASCRRICSAARLRIACTGKSDVDVGVLLNRHFHPGAADRFDARLRLTGRLQAAAGRDVDIVILNDAPPQLVRHIMTGGHRLMLADSALDHAHLRTTLSRAADLEPFLRRTRAVKSTVLAP
;
A
#
# COMPACT_ATOMS: atom_id res chain seq x y z
N MET A 1 -10.25 -12.11 -23.67
CA MET A 1 -9.63 -11.09 -22.78
C MET A 1 -10.51 -10.58 -21.63
N ARG A 2 -11.84 -10.36 -21.77
CA ARG A 2 -12.65 -9.66 -20.74
C ARG A 2 -12.72 -10.32 -19.34
N ALA A 3 -12.63 -11.65 -19.24
CA ALA A 3 -12.71 -12.37 -17.95
C ALA A 3 -11.49 -12.18 -17.02
N SER A 4 -10.30 -11.87 -17.56
CA SER A 4 -9.09 -11.64 -16.76
C SER A 4 -9.11 -10.28 -16.06
N CYS A 5 -9.82 -9.30 -16.64
CA CYS A 5 -9.90 -7.94 -16.10
C CYS A 5 -10.67 -7.87 -14.78
N ARG A 6 -11.80 -8.59 -14.65
CA ARG A 6 -12.63 -8.59 -13.42
C ARG A 6 -11.89 -9.02 -12.15
N ARG A 7 -10.86 -9.89 -12.25
CA ARG A 7 -10.03 -10.30 -11.11
C ARG A 7 -8.98 -9.27 -10.68
N ILE A 8 -8.72 -8.26 -11.49
CA ILE A 8 -7.86 -7.10 -11.15
C ILE A 8 -8.71 -6.01 -10.47
N CYS A 9 -9.96 -5.84 -10.93
CA CYS A 9 -10.92 -4.87 -10.40
C CYS A 9 -11.36 -5.10 -8.94
N SER A 10 -10.90 -6.16 -8.27
CA SER A 10 -11.09 -6.36 -6.83
C SER A 10 -10.18 -5.47 -5.95
N ALA A 11 -9.33 -4.64 -6.54
CA ALA A 11 -8.63 -3.58 -5.84
C ALA A 11 -9.63 -2.47 -5.46
N ALA A 12 -9.91 -2.32 -4.16
CA ALA A 12 -10.76 -1.26 -3.63
C ALA A 12 -10.15 0.13 -3.87
N ARG A 13 -8.82 0.25 -3.90
CA ARG A 13 -8.11 1.52 -4.11
C ARG A 13 -6.72 1.35 -4.74
N LEU A 14 -6.32 2.35 -5.52
CA LEU A 14 -4.97 2.56 -6.05
C LEU A 14 -4.47 3.97 -5.69
N ARG A 15 -3.23 4.08 -5.18
CA ARG A 15 -2.51 5.35 -4.98
C ARG A 15 -1.10 5.29 -5.54
N ILE A 16 -0.57 6.44 -5.98
CA ILE A 16 0.86 6.63 -6.24
C ILE A 16 1.49 7.44 -5.10
N ALA A 17 2.69 7.04 -4.70
CA ALA A 17 3.69 7.89 -4.06
C ALA A 17 4.98 7.81 -4.87
N CYS A 18 5.90 8.76 -4.71
CA CYS A 18 7.21 8.70 -5.37
C CYS A 18 8.29 8.71 -4.28
N THR A 19 9.00 7.60 -4.11
CA THR A 19 10.14 7.46 -3.22
C THR A 19 11.35 7.08 -4.06
N GLY A 20 12.46 7.82 -3.90
CA GLY A 20 13.56 7.89 -4.90
C GLY A 20 14.44 6.65 -5.10
N LYS A 21 13.89 5.44 -4.95
CA LYS A 21 14.50 4.15 -5.36
C LYS A 21 13.76 3.47 -6.50
N SER A 22 12.51 3.84 -6.75
CA SER A 22 11.74 3.45 -7.94
C SER A 22 11.08 4.69 -8.53
N ASP A 23 10.89 4.73 -9.84
CA ASP A 23 10.27 5.90 -10.49
C ASP A 23 8.81 6.11 -10.06
N VAL A 24 8.14 5.05 -9.58
CA VAL A 24 6.75 5.06 -9.09
C VAL A 24 6.56 4.00 -8.00
N ASP A 25 6.11 4.41 -6.81
CA ASP A 25 5.57 3.49 -5.79
C ASP A 25 4.05 3.47 -5.85
N VAL A 26 3.45 2.28 -5.80
CA VAL A 26 2.01 2.09 -5.95
C VAL A 26 1.41 1.35 -4.75
N GLY A 27 0.56 2.04 -3.99
CA GLY A 27 -0.22 1.46 -2.90
C GLY A 27 -1.54 0.87 -3.41
N VAL A 28 -1.72 -0.44 -3.24
CA VAL A 28 -2.94 -1.18 -3.65
C VAL A 28 -3.67 -1.70 -2.42
N LEU A 29 -4.95 -1.37 -2.27
CA LEU A 29 -5.83 -2.00 -1.29
C LEU A 29 -6.67 -3.07 -1.99
N LEU A 30 -6.47 -4.34 -1.66
CA LEU A 30 -7.22 -5.47 -2.19
C LEU A 30 -8.44 -5.77 -1.30
N ASN A 31 -9.58 -6.10 -1.91
CA ASN A 31 -10.73 -6.60 -1.16
C ASN A 31 -10.43 -8.01 -0.63
N ARG A 32 -10.45 -8.16 0.71
CA ARG A 32 -10.15 -9.43 1.42
C ARG A 32 -11.13 -10.56 1.12
N HIS A 33 -12.33 -10.27 0.61
CA HIS A 33 -13.27 -11.32 0.16
C HIS A 33 -12.75 -12.07 -1.08
N PHE A 34 -12.03 -11.37 -1.97
CA PHE A 34 -11.44 -11.96 -3.18
C PHE A 34 -9.98 -12.38 -3.00
N HIS A 35 -9.28 -11.81 -2.01
CA HIS A 35 -7.88 -12.11 -1.69
C HIS A 35 -7.69 -12.35 -0.17
N PRO A 36 -8.26 -13.43 0.39
CA PRO A 36 -8.28 -13.68 1.83
C PRO A 36 -6.91 -14.06 2.39
N GLY A 37 -6.14 -14.88 1.67
CA GLY A 37 -4.81 -15.33 2.05
C GLY A 37 -3.69 -14.34 1.72
N ALA A 38 -2.57 -14.44 2.45
CA ALA A 38 -1.36 -13.69 2.11
C ALA A 38 -0.78 -14.14 0.76
N ALA A 39 -0.89 -15.44 0.42
CA ALA A 39 -0.52 -15.97 -0.88
C ALA A 39 -1.32 -15.34 -2.04
N ASP A 40 -2.65 -15.26 -1.92
CA ASP A 40 -3.51 -14.64 -2.93
C ASP A 40 -3.10 -13.18 -3.21
N ARG A 41 -2.79 -12.45 -2.14
CA ARG A 41 -2.34 -11.05 -2.21
C ARG A 41 -0.93 -10.89 -2.78
N PHE A 42 -0.04 -11.84 -2.51
CA PHE A 42 1.29 -11.90 -3.13
C PHE A 42 1.19 -12.18 -4.64
N ASP A 43 0.37 -13.15 -5.04
CA ASP A 43 0.08 -13.46 -6.45
C ASP A 43 -0.55 -12.27 -7.18
N ALA A 44 -1.49 -11.57 -6.52
CA ALA A 44 -2.07 -10.34 -7.04
C ALA A 44 -1.01 -9.24 -7.20
N ARG A 45 -0.10 -9.07 -6.24
CA ARG A 45 1.04 -8.14 -6.33
C ARG A 45 1.90 -8.43 -7.56
N LEU A 46 2.37 -9.67 -7.70
CA LEU A 46 3.24 -10.08 -8.82
C LEU A 46 2.56 -9.86 -10.18
N ARG A 47 1.27 -10.21 -10.29
CA ARG A 47 0.46 -9.99 -11.51
C ARG A 47 0.19 -8.51 -11.80
N LEU A 48 0.15 -7.65 -10.79
CA LEU A 48 0.01 -6.21 -10.95
C LEU A 48 1.35 -5.57 -11.35
N THR A 49 2.46 -5.98 -10.74
CA THR A 49 3.81 -5.45 -10.99
C THR A 49 4.17 -5.55 -12.46
N GLY A 50 4.15 -6.75 -13.04
CA GLY A 50 4.49 -6.95 -14.45
C GLY A 50 3.56 -6.21 -15.42
N ARG A 51 2.31 -5.94 -15.04
CA ARG A 51 1.35 -5.19 -15.88
C ARG A 51 1.52 -3.68 -15.75
N LEU A 52 1.83 -3.16 -14.57
CA LEU A 52 2.07 -1.74 -14.36
C LEU A 52 3.44 -1.32 -14.91
N GLN A 53 4.48 -2.14 -14.75
CA GLN A 53 5.78 -1.91 -15.41
C GLN A 53 5.63 -1.86 -16.94
N ALA A 54 4.95 -2.85 -17.54
CA ALA A 54 4.71 -2.89 -18.98
C ALA A 54 3.87 -1.71 -19.50
N ALA A 55 2.92 -1.19 -18.69
CA ALA A 55 2.10 -0.04 -19.06
C ALA A 55 2.80 1.32 -18.81
N ALA A 56 3.68 1.40 -17.81
CA ALA A 56 4.39 2.62 -17.44
C ALA A 56 5.74 2.79 -18.19
N GLY A 57 6.28 1.72 -18.79
CA GLY A 57 7.57 1.73 -19.48
C GLY A 57 8.78 1.88 -18.55
N ARG A 58 8.61 1.64 -17.24
CA ARG A 58 9.61 1.86 -16.19
C ARG A 58 9.29 1.01 -14.95
N ASP A 59 10.20 1.01 -13.99
CA ASP A 59 10.02 0.26 -12.75
C ASP A 59 8.94 0.85 -11.83
N VAL A 60 8.18 -0.06 -11.20
CA VAL A 60 7.05 0.24 -10.33
C VAL A 60 7.11 -0.69 -9.11
N ASP A 61 7.36 -0.15 -7.91
CA ASP A 61 7.14 -0.95 -6.69
C ASP A 61 5.66 -0.98 -6.33
N ILE A 62 5.18 -2.13 -5.84
CA ILE A 62 3.79 -2.31 -5.43
C ILE A 62 3.74 -2.74 -3.97
N VAL A 63 3.13 -1.88 -3.16
CA VAL A 63 2.84 -2.12 -1.75
C VAL A 63 1.38 -2.57 -1.61
N ILE A 64 1.17 -3.81 -1.16
CA ILE A 64 -0.17 -4.29 -0.79
C ILE A 64 -0.51 -3.77 0.61
N LEU A 65 -1.44 -2.83 0.66
CA LEU A 65 -1.80 -2.08 1.87
C LEU A 65 -2.51 -2.95 2.93
N ASN A 66 -3.03 -4.11 2.53
CA ASN A 66 -3.61 -5.10 3.44
C ASN A 66 -2.60 -5.69 4.44
N ASP A 67 -1.32 -5.73 4.06
CA ASP A 67 -0.25 -6.42 4.77
C ASP A 67 0.90 -5.47 5.18
N ALA A 68 0.88 -4.23 4.68
CA ALA A 68 1.89 -3.24 4.97
C ALA A 68 1.77 -2.67 6.41
N PRO A 69 2.89 -2.25 7.05
CA PRO A 69 2.86 -1.66 8.39
C PRO A 69 1.95 -0.42 8.48
N PRO A 70 1.21 -0.19 9.59
CA PRO A 70 0.24 0.90 9.69
C PRO A 70 0.80 2.29 9.40
N GLN A 71 2.07 2.53 9.73
CA GLN A 71 2.74 3.81 9.46
C GLN A 71 3.07 4.03 7.99
N LEU A 72 3.45 2.97 7.25
CA LEU A 72 3.67 3.05 5.80
C LEU A 72 2.33 3.30 5.09
N VAL A 73 1.28 2.57 5.47
CA VAL A 73 -0.07 2.80 4.94
C VAL A 73 -0.55 4.21 5.26
N ARG A 74 -0.38 4.70 6.51
CA ARG A 74 -0.72 6.08 6.89
C ARG A 74 0.02 7.09 6.00
N HIS A 75 1.34 6.94 5.82
CA HIS A 75 2.13 7.82 4.98
C HIS A 75 1.64 7.86 3.52
N ILE A 76 1.42 6.69 2.90
CA ILE A 76 0.83 6.57 1.55
C ILE A 76 -0.59 7.18 1.52
N MET A 77 -1.36 7.06 2.60
CA MET A 77 -2.74 7.56 2.67
C MET A 77 -2.87 9.06 2.91
N THR A 78 -1.90 9.69 3.58
CA THR A 78 -1.91 11.15 3.79
C THR A 78 -1.12 11.91 2.72
N GLY A 79 -0.02 11.32 2.21
CA GLY A 79 0.86 11.96 1.23
C GLY A 79 0.68 11.52 -0.23
N GLY A 80 0.10 10.35 -0.50
CA GLY A 80 0.01 9.80 -1.86
C GLY A 80 -1.19 10.30 -2.67
N HIS A 81 -1.03 10.41 -3.99
CA HIS A 81 -2.12 10.76 -4.91
C HIS A 81 -3.06 9.57 -5.12
N ARG A 82 -4.39 9.78 -5.07
CA ARG A 82 -5.38 8.72 -5.36
C ARG A 82 -5.63 8.63 -6.86
N LEU A 83 -5.35 7.47 -7.44
CA LEU A 83 -5.64 7.17 -8.84
C LEU A 83 -7.03 6.57 -9.04
N MET A 84 -7.41 5.62 -8.17
CA MET A 84 -8.64 4.86 -8.32
C MET A 84 -9.28 4.57 -6.96
N LEU A 85 -10.60 4.58 -6.92
CA LEU A 85 -11.42 4.11 -5.81
C LEU A 85 -12.57 3.29 -6.40
N ALA A 86 -12.60 1.99 -6.13
CA ALA A 86 -13.67 1.10 -6.56
C ALA A 86 -14.74 0.91 -5.48
N ASP A 87 -14.35 1.01 -4.20
CA ASP A 87 -15.23 0.84 -3.06
C ASP A 87 -14.84 1.84 -1.95
N SER A 88 -15.72 2.82 -1.71
CA SER A 88 -15.51 3.84 -0.68
C SER A 88 -15.68 3.30 0.73
N ALA A 89 -16.57 2.34 0.95
CA ALA A 89 -16.83 1.78 2.28
C ALA A 89 -15.64 0.95 2.77
N LEU A 90 -15.06 0.10 1.91
CA LEU A 90 -13.84 -0.64 2.19
C LEU A 90 -12.64 0.29 2.41
N ASP A 91 -12.51 1.35 1.62
CA ASP A 91 -11.44 2.34 1.79
C ASP A 91 -11.56 3.08 3.14
N HIS A 92 -12.74 3.61 3.48
CA HIS A 92 -12.98 4.28 4.75
C HIS A 92 -12.76 3.34 5.96
N ALA A 93 -13.24 2.09 5.89
CA ALA A 93 -13.05 1.10 6.94
C ALA A 93 -11.56 0.75 7.14
N HIS A 94 -10.83 0.56 6.05
CA HIS A 94 -9.39 0.31 6.10
C HIS A 94 -8.61 1.52 6.63
N LEU A 95 -8.92 2.73 6.16
CA LEU A 95 -8.29 3.97 6.59
C LEU A 95 -8.50 4.21 8.09
N ARG A 96 -9.74 4.11 8.59
CA ARG A 96 -10.06 4.25 10.03
C ARG A 96 -9.24 3.28 10.88
N THR A 97 -9.23 2.00 10.49
CA THR A 97 -8.53 0.93 11.22
C THR A 97 -7.01 1.17 11.24
N THR A 98 -6.45 1.57 10.11
CA THR A 98 -5.01 1.82 9.96
C THR A 98 -4.57 3.07 10.72
N LEU A 99 -5.34 4.16 10.65
CA LEU A 99 -5.01 5.40 11.37
C LEU A 99 -5.03 5.19 12.89
N SER A 100 -5.98 4.41 13.42
CA SER A 100 -5.98 4.01 14.84
C SER A 100 -4.68 3.28 15.20
N ARG A 101 -4.37 2.18 14.48
CA ARG A 101 -3.15 1.38 14.73
C ARG A 101 -1.85 2.19 14.56
N ALA A 102 -1.83 3.16 13.65
CA ALA A 102 -0.69 4.06 13.50
C ALA A 102 -0.56 4.99 14.70
N ALA A 103 -1.66 5.57 15.19
CA ALA A 103 -1.68 6.40 16.40
C ALA A 103 -1.23 5.63 17.65
N ASP A 104 -1.64 4.36 17.79
CA ASP A 104 -1.23 3.47 18.90
C ASP A 104 0.29 3.22 18.90
N LEU A 105 0.89 3.02 17.71
CA LEU A 105 2.32 2.72 17.55
C LEU A 105 3.23 3.96 17.56
N GLU A 106 2.72 5.12 17.16
CA GLU A 106 3.48 6.37 16.99
C GLU A 106 4.32 6.77 18.24
N PRO A 107 3.81 6.72 19.50
CA PRO A 107 4.58 7.08 20.69
C PRO A 107 5.78 6.16 20.95
N PHE A 108 5.67 4.88 20.58
CA PHE A 108 6.75 3.90 20.71
C PHE A 108 7.81 4.12 19.63
N LEU A 109 7.37 4.32 18.38
CA LEU A 109 8.27 4.54 17.26
C LEU A 109 9.04 5.86 17.38
N ARG A 110 8.43 6.94 17.90
CA ARG A 110 9.14 8.19 18.20
C ARG A 110 10.24 8.01 19.24
N ARG A 111 9.94 7.34 20.37
CA ARG A 111 10.95 7.03 21.41
C ARG A 111 12.09 6.18 20.86
N THR A 112 11.78 5.12 20.13
CA THR A 112 12.80 4.25 19.50
C THR A 112 13.64 5.00 18.46
N ARG A 113 13.05 5.89 17.66
CA ARG A 113 13.79 6.72 16.71
C ARG A 113 14.75 7.66 17.44
N ALA A 114 14.32 8.34 18.50
CA ALA A 114 15.17 9.25 19.27
C ALA A 114 16.42 8.52 19.80
N VAL A 115 16.25 7.39 20.48
CA VAL A 115 17.37 6.58 21.01
C VAL A 115 18.30 6.11 19.89
N LYS A 116 17.75 5.59 18.78
CA LYS A 116 18.57 5.16 17.63
C LYS A 116 19.34 6.31 16.99
N SER A 117 18.76 7.50 16.90
CA SER A 117 19.44 8.69 16.39
C SER A 117 20.57 9.16 17.30
N THR A 118 20.44 9.05 18.63
CA THR A 118 21.54 9.35 19.57
C THR A 118 22.69 8.35 19.45
N VAL A 119 22.41 7.08 19.17
CA VAL A 119 23.44 6.02 18.99
C VAL A 119 24.12 6.07 17.62
N LEU A 120 23.47 6.67 16.62
CA LEU A 120 23.97 6.77 15.23
C LEU A 120 24.50 8.16 14.86
N ALA A 121 24.44 9.12 15.77
CA ALA A 121 25.15 10.39 15.63
C ALA A 121 26.62 10.18 16.05
N PRO A 122 27.60 10.56 15.22
CA PRO A 122 29.02 10.48 15.55
C PRO A 122 29.43 11.53 16.60
#